data_AF-A0A0C3QUZ9-F1
#
_entry.id   AF-A0A0C3QUZ9-F1
#
_cell.length_a   1.000
_cell.length_b   1.000
_cell.length_c   1.000
_cell.angle_alpha   90.00
_cell.angle_beta   90.00
_cell.angle_gamma   90.00
#
_symmetry.space_group_name_H-M   'P 1'
#
loop_
_entity.id
_entity.type
_entity.pdbx_description
1 polymer ?
#
loop_
_entity_poly.entity_id
_entity_poly.type
_entity_poly.pdbx_seq_one_letter_code
_entity_poly.pdbx_strand_id
1 'polypeptide(L)'
;MPLVAKILPTECMDHELEMWKKLCALAGICVPGLFGAYSLEGQNGCEPTGALVQQYAGKTLSSFDTLDDQQRLELYRTVTRIHEAHVEHGDLSPRNVALDNGRVMVLDFSHSSHHECEGEANCAELRLLRRGLKLSV
;
A
#
# COMPACT_ATOMS: atom_id res chain seq x y z
N MET A 1 6.89 19.73 -0.08
CA MET A 1 6.55 18.29 -0.07
C MET A 1 6.19 17.89 -1.49
N PRO A 2 6.96 17.00 -2.14
CA PRO A 2 6.65 16.51 -3.48
C PRO A 2 5.37 15.67 -3.49
N LEU A 3 4.64 15.71 -4.62
CA LEU A 3 3.40 14.97 -4.86
C LEU A 3 3.57 14.02 -6.06
N VAL A 4 2.78 12.95 -6.09
CA VAL A 4 2.61 12.05 -7.24
C VAL A 4 1.16 12.03 -7.64
N ALA A 5 0.89 12.09 -8.95
CA ALA A 5 -0.43 11.81 -9.51
C ALA A 5 -0.40 10.45 -10.20
N LYS A 6 -1.17 9.48 -9.69
CA LYS A 6 -1.44 8.23 -10.39
C LYS A 6 -2.61 8.46 -11.34
N ILE A 7 -2.39 8.22 -12.63
CA ILE A 7 -3.43 8.26 -13.66
C ILE A 7 -3.80 6.82 -14.00
N LEU A 8 -5.07 6.48 -13.80
CA LEU A 8 -5.58 5.11 -13.88
C LEU A 8 -7.08 5.11 -14.25
N PRO A 9 -7.66 3.98 -14.69
CA PRO A 9 -9.11 3.90 -14.87
C PRO A 9 -9.86 4.33 -13.59
N THR A 10 -10.99 5.01 -13.76
CA THR A 10 -11.73 5.61 -12.61
C THR A 10 -12.12 4.56 -11.58
N GLU A 11 -12.52 3.36 -12.02
CA GLU A 11 -12.84 2.24 -11.13
C GLU A 11 -11.65 1.80 -10.25
N CYS A 12 -10.44 1.77 -10.82
CA CYS A 12 -9.23 1.44 -10.06
C CYS A 12 -8.88 2.54 -9.07
N MET A 13 -9.09 3.81 -9.44
CA MET A 13 -8.91 4.96 -8.55
C MET A 13 -9.88 4.89 -7.36
N ASP A 14 -11.15 4.64 -7.62
CA ASP A 14 -12.20 4.58 -6.59
C ASP A 14 -11.94 3.44 -5.61
N HIS A 15 -11.50 2.28 -6.12
CA HIS A 15 -11.07 1.14 -5.30
C HIS A 15 -9.88 1.49 -4.40
N GLU A 16 -8.79 2.04 -4.96
CA GLU A 16 -7.62 2.44 -4.17
C GLU A 16 -7.97 3.53 -3.14
N LEU A 17 -8.85 4.47 -3.50
CA LEU A 17 -9.36 5.51 -2.61
C LEU A 17 -10.17 4.96 -1.43
N GLU A 18 -11.04 3.96 -1.67
CA GLU A 18 -11.81 3.32 -0.62
C GLU A 18 -10.88 2.65 0.40
N MET A 19 -9.86 1.95 -0.09
CA MET A 19 -8.89 1.24 0.75
C MET A 19 -8.03 2.23 1.52
N TRP A 20 -7.59 3.31 0.88
CA TRP A 20 -6.91 4.40 1.57
C TRP A 20 -7.75 4.98 2.71
N LYS A 21 -9.05 5.26 2.49
CA LYS A 21 -9.96 5.79 3.53
C LYS A 21 -10.09 4.86 4.73
N LYS A 22 -10.11 3.54 4.50
CA LYS A 22 -10.14 2.53 5.59
C LYS A 22 -8.85 2.56 6.41
N LEU A 23 -7.70 2.67 5.74
CA LEU A 23 -6.40 2.52 6.38
C LEU A 23 -5.86 3.82 7.01
N CYS A 24 -6.15 4.98 6.43
CA CYS A 24 -5.57 6.26 6.87
C CYS A 24 -5.97 6.67 8.30
N ALA A 25 -7.09 6.13 8.80
CA ALA A 25 -7.60 6.41 10.14
C ALA A 25 -7.00 5.48 11.22
N LEU A 26 -6.25 4.45 10.82
CA LEU A 26 -5.79 3.41 11.74
C LEU A 26 -4.43 3.74 12.33
N ALA A 27 -4.34 3.63 13.66
CA ALA A 27 -3.13 3.92 14.40
C ALA A 27 -2.00 2.96 13.98
N GLY A 28 -0.87 3.54 13.56
CA GLY A 28 0.34 2.79 13.27
C GLY A 28 0.36 2.09 11.91
N ILE A 29 -0.50 2.52 10.98
CA ILE A 29 -0.35 2.27 9.55
C ILE A 29 0.17 3.55 8.90
N CYS A 30 1.29 3.45 8.17
CA CYS A 30 1.85 4.56 7.42
C CYS A 30 1.53 4.40 5.92
N VAL A 31 0.51 5.13 5.46
CA VAL A 31 0.18 5.28 4.04
C VAL A 31 0.49 6.72 3.58
N PRO A 32 0.78 6.94 2.29
CA PRO A 32 1.01 8.29 1.77
C PRO A 32 -0.18 9.22 2.05
N GLY A 33 0.07 10.48 2.40
CA GLY A 33 -1.00 11.47 2.51
C GLY A 33 -1.77 11.62 1.19
N LEU A 34 -3.10 11.73 1.25
CA LEU A 34 -3.95 11.94 0.08
C LEU A 34 -4.36 13.42 -0.03
N PHE A 35 -4.14 14.03 -1.20
CA PHE A 35 -4.43 15.44 -1.47
C PHE A 35 -5.67 15.63 -2.34
N GLY A 36 -6.08 14.60 -3.08
CA GLY A 36 -7.31 14.62 -3.85
C GLY A 36 -7.47 13.40 -4.75
N ALA A 37 -8.71 13.15 -5.15
CA ALA A 37 -9.09 12.22 -6.19
C ALA A 37 -9.96 12.98 -7.19
N TYR A 38 -9.64 12.86 -8.47
CA TYR A 38 -10.31 13.60 -9.54
C TYR A 38 -10.70 12.64 -10.64
N SER A 39 -11.98 12.62 -11.03
CA SER A 39 -12.46 11.81 -12.14
C SER A 39 -12.67 12.70 -13.37
N LEU A 40 -12.20 12.23 -14.51
CA LEU A 40 -12.41 12.82 -15.82
C LEU A 40 -13.37 11.92 -16.59
N GLU A 41 -14.53 12.45 -16.96
CA GLU A 41 -15.48 11.73 -17.79
C GLU A 41 -14.85 11.41 -19.15
N GLY A 42 -15.06 10.18 -19.60
CA GLY A 42 -14.67 9.75 -20.93
C GLY A 42 -15.48 10.50 -22.00
N GLN A 43 -14.80 11.03 -23.02
CA GLN A 43 -15.45 11.62 -24.19
C GLN A 43 -15.18 10.77 -25.43
N ASN A 44 -16.10 10.77 -26.39
CA ASN A 44 -15.94 10.12 -27.71
C ASN A 44 -15.55 8.62 -27.64
N GLY A 45 -16.10 7.88 -26.68
CA GLY A 45 -15.83 6.44 -26.52
C GLY A 45 -14.55 6.10 -25.77
N CYS A 46 -13.82 7.08 -25.23
CA CYS A 46 -12.75 6.82 -24.27
C CYS A 46 -13.32 6.43 -22.90
N GLU A 47 -12.62 5.55 -22.19
CA GLU A 47 -12.99 5.18 -20.82
C GLU A 47 -12.73 6.33 -19.83
N PRO A 48 -13.54 6.46 -18.76
CA PRO A 48 -13.32 7.44 -17.71
C PRO A 48 -11.96 7.27 -17.02
N THR A 49 -11.21 8.35 -16.89
CA THR A 49 -9.87 8.34 -16.29
C THR A 49 -9.88 9.04 -14.93
N GLY A 50 -9.29 8.43 -13.92
CA GLY A 50 -9.09 9.00 -12.60
C GLY A 50 -7.66 9.52 -12.40
N ALA A 51 -7.51 10.48 -11.49
CA ALA A 51 -6.24 10.96 -10.97
C ALA A 51 -6.26 10.93 -9.43
N LEU A 52 -5.42 10.08 -8.83
CA LEU A 52 -5.18 10.06 -7.38
C LEU A 52 -3.92 10.86 -7.06
N VAL A 53 -4.05 11.95 -6.31
CA VAL A 53 -2.94 12.83 -5.94
C VAL A 53 -2.50 12.54 -4.51
N GLN A 54 -1.28 12.04 -4.36
CA GLN A 54 -0.74 11.56 -3.10
C GLN A 54 0.62 12.20 -2.78
N GLN A 55 1.01 12.16 -1.50
CA GLN A 55 2.36 12.47 -1.06
C GLN A 55 3.36 11.55 -1.77
N TYR A 56 4.46 12.11 -2.26
CA TYR A 56 5.59 11.29 -2.67
C TYR A 56 6.29 10.72 -1.44
N ALA A 57 6.19 9.40 -1.23
CA ALA A 57 6.72 8.68 -0.08
C ALA A 57 8.21 8.26 -0.22
N GLY A 58 8.95 8.90 -1.12
CA GLY A 58 10.35 8.56 -1.40
C GLY A 58 10.51 7.50 -2.51
N LYS A 59 11.75 7.05 -2.68
CA LYS A 59 12.09 6.02 -3.68
C LYS A 59 11.66 4.66 -3.16
N THR A 60 11.05 3.88 -4.05
CA THR A 60 10.63 2.51 -3.75
C THR A 60 11.84 1.58 -3.59
N LEU A 61 11.66 0.49 -2.85
CA LEU A 61 12.71 -0.47 -2.61
C LEU A 61 13.03 -1.26 -3.89
N SER A 62 14.30 -1.52 -4.13
CA SER A 62 14.73 -2.49 -5.14
C SER A 62 14.69 -3.93 -4.63
N SER A 63 14.84 -4.12 -3.31
CA SER A 63 14.78 -5.40 -2.61
C SER A 63 14.48 -5.16 -1.13
N PHE A 64 13.84 -6.11 -0.45
CA PHE A 64 13.71 -6.07 1.01
C PHE A 64 15.06 -6.19 1.75
N ASP A 65 16.09 -6.67 1.07
CA ASP A 65 17.44 -6.76 1.63
C ASP A 65 18.08 -5.40 1.90
N THR A 66 17.56 -4.32 1.33
CA THR A 66 18.04 -2.95 1.61
C THR A 66 17.49 -2.38 2.92
N LEU A 67 16.53 -3.05 3.56
CA LEU A 67 15.99 -2.65 4.85
C LEU A 67 16.90 -3.14 5.97
N ASP A 68 17.05 -2.30 7.00
CA ASP A 68 17.61 -2.73 8.28
C ASP A 68 16.61 -3.58 9.09
N ASP A 69 17.07 -4.19 10.18
CA ASP A 69 16.26 -5.10 10.99
C ASP A 69 15.04 -4.39 11.62
N GLN A 70 15.18 -3.12 11.98
CA GLN A 70 14.10 -2.34 12.56
C GLN A 70 13.03 -2.03 11.52
N GLN A 71 13.43 -1.67 10.29
CA GLN A 71 12.54 -1.41 9.17
C GLN A 71 11.83 -2.67 8.69
N ARG A 72 12.50 -3.83 8.69
CA ARG A 72 11.86 -5.12 8.40
C ARG A 72 10.75 -5.42 9.38
N LEU A 73 11.01 -5.21 10.67
CA LEU A 73 10.01 -5.41 11.71
C LEU A 73 8.86 -4.39 11.62
N GLU A 74 9.17 -3.13 11.27
CA GLU A 74 8.18 -2.08 11.03
C GLU A 74 7.27 -2.41 9.85
N LEU A 75 7.83 -2.86 8.72
CA LEU A 75 7.07 -3.28 7.55
C LEU A 75 6.14 -4.44 7.90
N TYR A 76 6.67 -5.48 8.54
CA TYR A 76 5.87 -6.64 8.92
C TYR A 76 4.70 -6.24 9.84
N ARG A 77 4.97 -5.46 10.88
CA ARG A 77 3.93 -4.94 11.79
C ARG A 77 2.89 -4.07 11.09
N THR A 78 3.33 -3.24 10.15
CA THR A 78 2.43 -2.38 9.36
C THR A 78 1.47 -3.23 8.53
N VAL A 79 1.96 -4.28 7.89
CA VAL A 79 1.13 -5.19 7.08
C VAL A 79 0.22 -6.04 7.96
N THR A 80 0.69 -6.53 9.11
CA THR A 80 -0.19 -7.22 10.07
C THR A 80 -1.36 -6.33 10.51
N ARG A 81 -1.14 -5.03 10.72
CA ARG A 81 -2.23 -4.08 11.05
C ARG A 81 -3.20 -3.85 9.89
N ILE A 82 -2.71 -3.83 8.65
CA ILE A 82 -3.56 -3.79 7.46
C ILE A 82 -4.48 -5.02 7.45
N HIS A 83 -3.95 -6.19 7.80
CA HIS A 83 -4.72 -7.44 7.92
C HIS A 83 -5.73 -7.42 9.07
N GLU A 84 -5.36 -6.88 10.24
CA GLU A 84 -6.27 -6.65 11.37
C GLU A 84 -7.42 -5.68 11.01
N ALA A 85 -7.22 -4.83 10.01
CA ALA A 85 -8.24 -3.95 9.44
C ALA A 85 -9.15 -4.65 8.42
N HIS A 86 -9.03 -5.96 8.27
CA HIS A 86 -9.71 -6.80 7.28
C HIS A 86 -9.37 -6.42 5.83
N VAL A 87 -8.11 -6.06 5.58
CA VAL A 87 -7.57 -5.75 4.25
C VAL A 87 -6.35 -6.62 3.97
N GLU A 88 -6.31 -7.27 2.80
CA GLU A 88 -5.10 -7.85 2.23
C GLU A 88 -4.58 -6.91 1.15
N HIS A 89 -3.26 -6.72 1.04
CA HIS A 89 -2.70 -5.80 0.04
C HIS A 89 -2.73 -6.40 -1.36
N GLY A 90 -2.44 -7.69 -1.53
CA GLY A 90 -2.58 -8.44 -2.78
C GLY A 90 -1.44 -8.27 -3.79
N ASP A 91 -0.50 -7.34 -3.57
CA ASP A 91 0.68 -7.12 -4.41
C ASP A 91 1.88 -6.61 -3.59
N LEU A 92 2.09 -7.20 -2.41
CA LEU A 92 3.13 -6.73 -1.51
C LEU A 92 4.52 -7.16 -1.99
N SER A 93 5.21 -6.22 -2.64
CA SER A 93 6.55 -6.41 -3.22
C SER A 93 7.42 -5.16 -3.00
N PRO A 94 8.76 -5.24 -3.17
CA PRO A 94 9.65 -4.10 -2.90
C PRO A 94 9.26 -2.81 -3.62
N ARG A 95 8.71 -2.90 -4.85
CA ARG A 95 8.23 -1.72 -5.61
C ARG A 95 7.06 -0.98 -4.96
N ASN A 96 6.32 -1.65 -4.08
CA ASN A 96 5.15 -1.11 -3.36
C ASN A 96 5.49 -0.74 -1.91
N VAL A 97 6.79 -0.64 -1.60
CA VAL A 97 7.29 -0.16 -0.31
C VAL A 97 8.29 0.96 -0.57
N ALA A 98 8.22 2.02 0.21
CA ALA A 98 9.20 3.11 0.19
C ALA A 98 9.66 3.49 1.60
N LEU A 99 10.71 4.30 1.66
CA LEU A 99 11.21 4.89 2.89
C LEU A 99 11.03 6.41 2.85
N ASP A 100 10.15 6.94 3.70
CA ASP A 100 9.99 8.38 3.91
C ASP A 100 10.71 8.79 5.21
N ASN A 101 11.83 9.50 5.07
CA ASN A 101 12.69 9.89 6.20
C ASN A 101 13.04 8.70 7.14
N GLY A 102 13.29 7.53 6.54
CA GLY A 102 13.64 6.29 7.25
C GLY A 102 12.46 5.48 7.77
N ARG A 103 11.21 5.98 7.66
CA ARG A 103 9.99 5.25 8.01
C ARG A 103 9.46 4.45 6.84
N VAL A 104 9.01 3.23 7.11
CA VAL A 104 8.39 2.37 6.10
C VAL A 104 7.02 2.91 5.69
N MET A 105 6.82 3.04 4.38
CA MET A 105 5.55 3.43 3.77
C MET A 105 5.07 2.30 2.85
N VAL A 106 3.85 1.82 3.07
CA VAL A 106 3.21 0.83 2.20
C VAL A 106 2.39 1.59 1.14
N LEU A 107 2.61 1.26 -0.13
CA LEU A 107 2.08 1.98 -1.28
C LEU A 107 1.19 1.06 -2.12
N ASP A 108 0.35 1.65 -2.95
CA ASP A 108 -0.36 0.96 -4.03
C ASP A 108 -1.35 -0.13 -3.58
N PHE A 109 -2.54 0.33 -3.21
CA PHE A 109 -3.63 -0.55 -2.77
C PHE A 109 -4.56 -0.96 -3.92
N SER A 110 -4.14 -0.81 -5.18
CA SER A 110 -4.95 -1.15 -6.35
C SER A 110 -5.38 -2.62 -6.42
N HIS A 111 -4.56 -3.52 -5.87
CA HIS A 111 -4.84 -4.97 -5.79
C HIS A 111 -5.39 -5.42 -4.44
N SER A 112 -5.65 -4.49 -3.53
CA SER A 112 -6.11 -4.82 -2.19
C SER A 112 -7.55 -5.32 -2.20
N SER A 113 -7.92 -6.10 -1.20
CA SER A 113 -9.26 -6.64 -1.09
C SER A 113 -9.66 -6.84 0.36
N HIS A 114 -10.96 -7.02 0.60
CA HIS A 114 -11.42 -7.41 1.92
C HIS A 114 -10.93 -8.83 2.26
N HIS A 115 -10.40 -9.00 3.45
CA HIS A 115 -9.74 -10.23 3.88
C HIS A 115 -9.99 -10.49 5.37
N GLU A 116 -10.52 -11.67 5.72
CA GLU A 116 -10.55 -12.13 7.11
C GLU A 116 -9.26 -12.88 7.43
N CYS A 117 -8.33 -12.21 8.10
CA CYS A 117 -7.02 -12.77 8.38
C CYS A 117 -7.07 -13.77 9.55
N GLU A 118 -6.76 -15.03 9.28
CA GLU A 118 -6.56 -16.06 10.31
C GLU A 118 -5.15 -16.03 10.94
N GLY A 119 -4.36 -14.99 10.64
CA GLY A 119 -2.99 -14.82 11.09
C GLY A 119 -1.96 -15.53 10.21
N GLU A 120 -0.68 -15.32 10.54
CA GLU A 120 0.45 -15.73 9.71
C GLU A 120 0.48 -17.23 9.38
N ALA A 121 0.01 -18.11 10.27
CA ALA A 121 0.02 -19.55 10.01
C ALA A 121 -0.77 -19.93 8.74
N ASN A 122 -1.86 -19.21 8.46
CA ASN A 122 -2.81 -19.51 7.39
C ASN A 122 -2.88 -18.43 6.30
N CYS A 123 -2.32 -17.23 6.52
CA CYS A 123 -2.32 -16.16 5.54
C CYS A 123 -1.10 -16.21 4.60
N ALA A 124 -1.34 -16.35 3.29
CA ALA A 124 -0.28 -16.45 2.29
C ALA A 124 0.58 -15.18 2.21
N GLU A 125 -0.04 -13.99 2.17
CA GLU A 125 0.68 -12.71 2.08
C GLU A 125 1.63 -12.52 3.27
N LEU A 126 1.17 -12.77 4.51
CA LEU A 126 2.01 -12.64 5.71
C LEU A 126 3.18 -13.63 5.73
N ARG A 127 2.97 -14.88 5.29
CA ARG A 127 4.05 -15.89 5.20
C ARG A 127 5.11 -15.52 4.18
N LEU A 128 4.67 -15.08 3.00
CA LEU A 128 5.56 -14.65 1.93
C LEU A 128 6.34 -13.40 2.37
N LEU A 129 5.67 -12.45 3.01
CA LEU A 129 6.31 -11.26 3.55
C LEU A 129 7.36 -11.62 4.60
N ARG A 130 7.02 -12.41 5.62
CA ARG A 130 7.98 -12.82 6.66
C ARG A 130 9.22 -13.45 6.06
N ARG A 131 9.03 -14.37 5.11
CA ARG A 131 10.13 -15.04 4.41
C ARG A 131 10.97 -14.05 3.62
N GLY A 132 10.33 -13.13 2.90
CA GLY A 132 11.00 -12.08 2.13
C GLY A 132 11.82 -11.14 3.01
N LEU A 133 11.34 -10.87 4.23
CA LEU A 133 12.02 -10.05 5.23
C LEU A 133 13.05 -10.80 6.08
N LYS A 134 13.17 -12.13 5.92
CA LYS A 134 14.11 -12.98 6.65
C LYS A 134 13.99 -12.83 8.18
N LEU A 135 12.78 -12.60 8.69
CA LEU A 135 12.54 -12.49 10.13
C LEU A 135 12.58 -13.87 10.79
N SER A 136 13.45 -14.03 11.79
CA SER A 136 13.56 -15.27 12.58
C SER A 136 12.26 -15.57 13.35
N VAL A 137 12.00 -16.86 13.53
CA VAL A 137 10.91 -17.38 14.38
C VAL A 137 11.19 -17.05 15.84
#